data_AF-A0A0F9CX45-F1
#
_entry.id   AF-A0A0F9CX45-F1
#
_cell.length_a   1.000
_cell.length_b   1.000
_cell.length_c   1.000
_cell.angle_alpha   90.00
_cell.angle_beta   90.00
_cell.angle_gamma   90.00
#
_symmetry.space_group_name_H-M   'P 1'
#
loop_
_entity.id
_entity.type
_entity.pdbx_description
1 polymer ?
#
loop_
_entity_poly.entity_id
_entity_poly.type
_entity_poly.pdbx_seq_one_letter_code
_entity_poly.pdbx_strand_id
1 'polypeptide(L)' 'MAETKQVNWQRIKFECSECGEVNWTEFDVDTYVLKAHHLVCDDCYEKLHPGESE' A
#
# COMPACT_ATOMS: atom_id res chain seq x y z
N MET A 1 -12.59 -13.02 31.43
CA MET A 1 -13.16 -11.85 30.74
C MET A 1 -12.26 -11.63 29.54
N ALA A 2 -12.77 -11.81 28.31
CA ALA A 2 -11.95 -11.55 27.12
C ALA A 2 -11.88 -10.02 26.96
N GLU A 3 -10.68 -9.45 27.11
CA GLU A 3 -10.46 -8.04 26.82
C GLU A 3 -10.61 -7.85 25.31
N THR A 4 -11.63 -7.10 24.91
CA THR A 4 -11.80 -6.68 23.52
C THR A 4 -10.68 -5.69 23.22
N LYS A 5 -9.56 -6.18 22.67
CA LYS A 5 -8.45 -5.33 22.26
C LYS A 5 -8.97 -4.43 21.13
N GLN A 6 -9.15 -3.15 21.41
CA GLN A 6 -9.55 -2.16 20.42
C GLN A 6 -8.42 -2.07 19.39
N VAL A 7 -8.70 -2.41 18.14
CA VAL A 7 -7.73 -2.35 17.04
C VAL A 7 -7.83 -0.96 16.40
N ASN A 8 -6.72 -0.25 16.29
CA ASN A 8 -6.67 1.08 15.72
C ASN A 8 -6.16 1.03 14.28
N TRP A 9 -7.08 0.83 13.33
CA TRP A 9 -6.75 0.83 11.92
C TRP A 9 -6.51 2.24 11.39
N GLN A 10 -5.36 2.43 10.75
CA GLN A 10 -5.00 3.66 10.04
C GLN A 10 -4.77 3.37 8.56
N ARG A 11 -5.09 4.35 7.73
CA ARG A 11 -4.89 4.30 6.28
C ARG A 11 -3.96 5.42 5.85
N ILE A 12 -2.92 5.08 5.09
CA ILE A 12 -2.03 6.06 4.49
C ILE A 12 -2.17 6.07 2.97
N LYS A 13 -2.04 7.27 2.41
CA LYS A 13 -1.98 7.53 0.97
C LYS A 13 -0.52 7.76 0.59
N PHE A 14 -0.05 7.11 -0.47
CA PHE A 14 1.27 7.39 -1.01
C PHE A 14 1.21 7.39 -2.54
N GLU A 15 2.12 8.14 -3.16
CA GLU A 15 2.25 8.22 -4.60
C GLU A 15 3.50 7.44 -5.03
N CYS A 16 3.32 6.56 -6.00
CA CYS A 16 4.38 5.75 -6.56
C CYS A 16 5.17 6.58 -7.57
N SER A 17 6.41 6.91 -7.23
CA SER A 17 7.25 7.79 -8.06
C SER A 17 7.52 7.22 -9.47
N GLU A 18 7.45 5.91 -9.66
CA GLU A 18 7.71 5.27 -10.95
C GLU A 18 6.54 5.36 -11.94
N CYS A 19 5.30 5.16 -11.47
CA CYS A 19 4.11 5.19 -12.33
C CYS A 19 3.20 6.41 -12.14
N GLY A 20 3.50 7.27 -11.15
CA GLY A 20 2.69 8.43 -10.76
C GLY A 20 1.34 8.05 -10.15
N GLU A 21 1.16 6.78 -9.78
CA GLU A 21 -0.12 6.27 -9.28
C GLU A 21 -0.23 6.39 -7.77
N VAL A 22 -1.44 6.72 -7.33
CA VAL A 22 -1.76 6.84 -5.92
C VAL A 22 -2.18 5.49 -5.37
N ASN A 23 -1.43 5.00 -4.40
CA ASN A 23 -1.72 3.78 -3.68
C ASN A 23 -2.10 4.05 -2.22
N TRP A 24 -2.70 3.05 -1.60
CA TRP A 24 -3.16 3.10 -0.22
C TRP A 24 -2.72 1.84 0.51
N THR A 25 -2.38 2.00 1.79
CA THR A 25 -2.18 0.83 2.65
C THR A 25 -2.81 1.08 4.02
N GLU A 26 -3.36 0.02 4.58
CA GLU A 26 -4.06 0.01 5.87
C GLU A 26 -3.29 -0.86 6.84
N PHE A 27 -3.09 -0.38 8.06
CA PHE A 27 -2.36 -1.10 9.09
C PHE A 27 -2.85 -0.74 10.49
N ASP A 28 -2.66 -1.67 11.43
CA ASP A 28 -2.91 -1.46 12.85
C ASP A 28 -1.68 -0.80 13.49
N VAL A 29 -1.84 0.45 13.94
CA VAL A 29 -0.75 1.22 14.56
C VAL A 29 -0.35 0.72 15.95
N ASP A 30 -1.22 -0.01 16.63
CA ASP A 30 -0.93 -0.52 17.98
C ASP A 30 -0.09 -1.81 17.94
N THR A 31 -0.07 -2.48 16.79
CA THR A 31 0.61 -3.79 16.62
C THR A 31 1.79 -3.72 15.65
N TYR A 32 1.77 -2.84 14.64
CA TYR A 32 2.75 -2.85 13.56
C TYR A 32 3.44 -1.51 13.33
N VAL A 33 4.76 -1.56 13.10
CA VAL A 33 5.55 -0.44 12.57
C VAL A 33 5.63 -0.58 11.05
N LEU A 34 4.98 0.32 10.33
CA LEU A 34 5.05 0.37 8.87
C LEU A 34 6.26 1.19 8.43
N LYS A 35 7.22 0.55 7.76
CA LYS A 35 8.38 1.23 7.17
C LYS A 35 8.07 1.63 5.74
N ALA A 36 8.57 2.79 5.30
CA ALA A 36 8.32 3.30 3.95
C ALA A 36 8.72 2.32 2.83
N HIS A 37 9.75 1.49 3.02
CA HIS A 37 10.16 0.48 2.03
C HIS A 37 9.27 -0.78 2.01
N HIS A 38 8.34 -0.92 2.95
CA HIS A 38 7.28 -1.94 2.87
C HIS A 38 6.06 -1.45 2.08
N LEU A 39 6.03 -0.16 1.71
CA LEU A 39 5.00 0.37 0.82
C LEU A 39 5.30 -0.15 -0.58
N VAL A 40 4.44 -1.06 -1.04
CA VAL A 40 4.51 -1.63 -2.37
C VAL A 40 3.53 -0.90 -3.28
N CYS A 41 3.93 -0.70 -4.52
CA CYS A 41 3.06 -0.25 -5.59
C CYS A 41 2.62 -1.51 -6.33
N ASP A 42 1.49 -2.10 -5.91
CA ASP A 42 0.99 -3.38 -6.46
C ASP A 42 0.80 -3.33 -7.99
N ASP A 43 0.56 -2.13 -8.57
CA ASP A 43 0.05 -1.96 -9.93
C ASP A 43 0.89 -1.08 -10.87
N CYS A 44 2.19 -0.89 -10.65
CA CYS A 44 3.03 -0.36 -11.73
C CYS A 44 3.27 -1.39 -12.87
N TYR A 45 2.47 -2.47 -12.97
CA TYR A 45 2.69 -3.59 -13.90
C TYR A 45 2.03 -3.44 -15.30
N GLU A 46 1.16 -2.45 -15.54
CA GLU A 46 0.46 -2.34 -16.84
C GLU A 46 0.71 -1.04 -17.62
N LYS A 47 1.89 -0.43 -17.49
CA LYS A 47 2.38 0.56 -18.47
C LYS A 47 3.55 0.05 -19.31
N LEU A 48 3.69 -1.27 -19.47
CA LEU A 48 4.42 -1.84 -20.60
C LEU A 48 3.60 -1.55 -21.87
N HIS A 49 3.88 -0.39 -22.47
CA HIS A 49 3.68 0.02 -23.86
C HIS A 49 2.51 -0.63 -24.62
N PRO A 50 1.45 0.12 -25.01
CA PRO A 50 0.47 -0.34 -25.99
C PRO A 50 1.12 -0.45 -27.39
N GLY A 51 1.94 -1.48 -27.62
CA GLY A 51 2.73 -1.61 -28.84
C GLY A 51 3.56 -2.88 -29.03
N GLU A 52 3.62 -3.82 -28.08
CA GLU A 52 4.16 -5.15 -28.39
C GLU A 52 3.01 -6.08 -28.82
N SER A 53 2.63 -5.91 -30.08
CA SER A 53 1.90 -6.92 -30.85
C SER A 53 2.89 -8.05 -31.20
N GLU A 54 2.59 -9.29 -30.82
CA GLU A 54 3.06 -10.46 -31.58
C GLU A 54 2.36 -10.52 -32.94
#